data_AF-A0A2I0WYY4-F1
#
_entry.id   AF-A0A2I0WYY4-F1
#
_cell.length_a   1.000
_cell.length_b   1.000
_cell.length_c   1.000
_cell.angle_alpha   90.00
_cell.angle_beta   90.00
_cell.angle_gamma   90.00
#
_symmetry.space_group_name_H-M   'P 1'
#
loop_
_entity.id
_entity.type
_entity.pdbx_description
1 polymer ?
#
loop_
_entity_poly.entity_id
_entity_poly.type
_entity_poly.pdbx_seq_one_letter_code
_entity_poly.pdbx_strand_id
1 'polypeptide(L)'
;MRKDGSLYISTPVDPIFIFLPIFCNARLKKGKEQGMFRQIDEILFNNDYPSYQCLVSLAEQSMQLVCEVKEIGSLKFFRLDDSKVLSWLCCKVQHLKTALIKLDKNYAAQEEKETLKEAVSILGEYLKDEPWLRLLCSHLKLDLNETMKESPRMEDDLLFPEKSVASSHPHKGKGGTAWTSNGKQSKKLKAETDSHNIKDMFRRISRRAP
;
A
#
# COMPACT_ATOMS: atom_id res chain seq x y z
N MET A 1 19.14 15.67 -28.18
CA MET A 1 19.18 14.31 -27.60
C MET A 1 19.92 14.39 -26.28
N ARG A 2 19.39 13.77 -25.22
CA ARG A 2 20.13 13.62 -23.97
C ARG A 2 21.33 12.69 -24.20
N LYS A 3 22.44 12.89 -23.47
CA LYS A 3 23.67 12.11 -23.64
C LYS A 3 23.52 10.64 -23.22
N ASP A 4 22.47 10.31 -22.47
CA ASP A 4 22.16 8.99 -21.93
C ASP A 4 21.35 8.11 -22.91
N GLY A 5 20.77 8.68 -23.96
CA GLY A 5 19.90 7.95 -24.89
C GLY A 5 18.58 7.46 -24.27
N SER A 6 18.20 7.94 -23.08
CA SER A 6 16.99 7.47 -22.38
C SER A 6 15.71 7.99 -23.04
N LEU A 7 14.71 7.11 -23.16
CA LEU A 7 13.36 7.44 -23.63
C LEU A 7 12.38 7.35 -22.46
N TYR A 8 11.66 8.44 -22.21
CA TYR A 8 10.60 8.50 -21.20
C TYR A 8 9.24 8.41 -21.87
N ILE A 9 8.40 7.51 -21.38
CA ILE A 9 7.04 7.31 -21.87
C ILE A 9 6.09 7.46 -20.68
N SER A 10 4.99 8.19 -20.89
CA SER A 10 3.88 8.28 -19.94
C SER A 10 2.71 7.46 -20.48
N THR A 11 2.39 6.36 -19.82
CA THR A 11 1.23 5.52 -20.15
C THR A 11 0.16 5.65 -19.07
N PRO A 12 -1.13 5.59 -19.42
CA PRO A 12 -2.19 5.54 -18.42
C PRO A 12 -2.13 4.20 -17.68
N VAL A 13 -2.35 4.25 -16.36
CA VAL A 13 -2.41 3.06 -15.48
C VAL A 13 -3.77 3.02 -14.80
N ASP A 14 -4.36 1.83 -14.68
CA ASP A 14 -5.59 1.68 -13.89
C ASP A 14 -5.26 1.88 -12.40
N PRO A 15 -5.89 2.84 -11.72
CA PRO A 15 -5.58 3.18 -10.33
C PRO A 15 -5.81 2.03 -9.35
N ILE A 16 -6.65 1.04 -9.65
CA ILE A 16 -6.85 -0.11 -8.77
C ILE A 16 -5.54 -0.85 -8.57
N PHE A 17 -4.65 -0.97 -9.56
CA PHE A 17 -3.33 -1.61 -9.35
C PHE A 17 -2.49 -0.87 -8.30
N ILE A 18 -2.56 0.46 -8.28
CA ILE A 18 -1.84 1.31 -7.33
C ILE A 18 -2.43 1.16 -5.92
N PHE A 19 -3.76 1.15 -5.81
CA PHE A 19 -4.44 1.13 -4.52
C PHE A 19 -4.64 -0.26 -3.92
N LEU A 20 -4.63 -1.33 -4.71
CA LEU A 20 -4.93 -2.68 -4.25
C LEU A 20 -4.04 -3.12 -3.06
N PRO A 21 -2.71 -2.85 -3.04
CA PRO A 21 -1.88 -3.14 -1.86
C PRO A 21 -2.33 -2.38 -0.61
N ILE A 22 -2.75 -1.12 -0.75
CA ILE A 22 -3.23 -0.27 0.34
C ILE A 22 -4.53 -0.85 0.89
N PHE A 23 -5.46 -1.22 0.00
CA PHE A 23 -6.74 -1.83 0.39
C PHE A 23 -6.54 -3.18 1.08
N CYS A 24 -5.59 -3.99 0.61
CA CYS A 24 -5.23 -5.27 1.24
C CYS A 24 -4.74 -5.06 2.67
N ASN A 25 -3.83 -4.12 2.89
CA ASN A 25 -3.27 -3.82 4.21
C ASN A 25 -4.34 -3.25 5.15
N ALA A 26 -5.20 -2.35 4.64
CA ALA A 26 -6.23 -1.71 5.42
C ALA A 26 -7.39 -2.63 5.82
N ARG A 27 -7.53 -3.79 5.15
CA ARG A 27 -8.56 -4.81 5.45
C ARG A 27 -8.42 -5.38 6.88
N LEU A 28 -7.23 -5.33 7.49
CA LEU A 28 -6.94 -5.87 8.83
C LEU A 28 -7.46 -7.32 9.03
N LYS A 29 -7.34 -8.14 7.98
CA LYS A 29 -7.81 -9.53 7.95
C LYS A 29 -6.95 -10.41 8.86
N LYS A 30 -7.59 -11.19 9.74
CA LYS A 30 -6.94 -12.22 10.57
C LYS A 30 -7.45 -13.61 10.19
N GLY A 31 -6.54 -14.49 9.77
CA GLY A 31 -6.89 -15.86 9.37
C GLY A 31 -7.94 -15.90 8.25
N LYS A 32 -9.07 -16.57 8.51
CA LYS A 32 -10.17 -16.76 7.54
C LYS A 32 -11.24 -15.65 7.58
N GLU A 33 -11.09 -14.65 8.44
CA GLU A 33 -12.05 -13.54 8.52
C GLU A 33 -12.05 -12.70 7.25
N GLN A 34 -13.16 -12.01 6.99
CA GLN A 34 -13.27 -11.11 5.85
C GLN A 34 -12.61 -9.74 6.11
N GLY A 35 -12.19 -9.46 7.35
CA GLY A 35 -11.60 -8.19 7.77
C GLY A 35 -12.62 -7.10 8.11
N MET A 36 -12.12 -5.89 8.33
CA MET A 36 -12.87 -4.77 8.89
C MET A 36 -13.30 -3.75 7.83
N PHE A 37 -14.46 -3.13 8.07
CA PHE A 37 -14.90 -1.94 7.36
C PHE A 37 -14.20 -0.71 7.90
N ARG A 38 -13.67 0.13 7.02
CA ARG A 38 -12.93 1.36 7.39
C ARG A 38 -13.31 2.52 6.49
N GLN A 39 -13.15 3.73 6.99
CA GLN A 39 -13.37 4.94 6.20
C GLN A 39 -12.21 5.17 5.23
N ILE A 40 -12.47 5.90 4.15
CA ILE A 40 -11.45 6.16 3.13
C ILE A 40 -10.23 6.90 3.69
N ASP A 41 -10.45 7.88 4.57
CA ASP A 41 -9.39 8.67 5.20
C ASP A 41 -8.48 7.78 6.04
N GLU A 42 -9.03 6.79 6.73
CA GLU A 42 -8.26 5.81 7.50
C GLU A 42 -7.49 4.82 6.62
N ILE A 43 -8.04 4.46 5.46
CA ILE A 43 -7.43 3.49 4.53
C ILE A 43 -6.23 4.13 3.81
N LEU A 44 -6.37 5.39 3.38
CA LEU A 44 -5.34 6.11 2.64
C LEU A 44 -4.33 6.82 3.53
N PHE A 45 -4.51 6.79 4.85
CA PHE A 45 -3.57 7.37 5.78
C PHE A 45 -2.23 6.61 5.72
N ASN A 46 -1.25 7.21 5.05
CA ASN A 46 0.10 6.70 4.95
C ASN A 46 1.10 7.83 5.29
N ASN A 47 1.82 7.68 6.41
CA ASN A 47 2.81 8.66 6.86
C ASN A 47 4.03 8.75 5.93
N ASP A 48 4.37 7.66 5.25
CA ASP A 48 5.53 7.60 4.35
C ASP A 48 5.24 8.33 3.04
N TYR A 49 3.95 8.46 2.68
CA TYR A 49 3.51 9.08 1.45
C TYR A 49 2.25 9.95 1.66
N PRO A 50 2.40 11.14 2.26
CA PRO A 50 1.26 12.03 2.55
C PRO A 50 0.49 12.48 1.29
N SER A 51 1.14 12.45 0.12
CA SER A 51 0.55 12.86 -1.16
C SER A 51 -0.63 12.00 -1.59
N TYR A 52 -0.81 10.78 -1.09
CA TYR A 52 -1.97 9.94 -1.41
C TYR A 52 -3.31 10.59 -1.04
N GLN A 53 -3.32 11.56 -0.12
CA GLN A 53 -4.50 12.34 0.21
C GLN A 53 -5.09 13.11 -0.99
N CYS A 54 -4.27 13.49 -1.98
CA CYS A 54 -4.79 14.14 -3.18
C CYS A 54 -5.56 13.17 -4.09
N LEU A 55 -5.46 11.87 -3.86
CA LEU A 55 -6.08 10.82 -4.67
C LEU A 55 -7.35 10.23 -4.03
N VAL A 56 -7.87 10.81 -2.94
CA VAL A 56 -9.04 10.31 -2.21
C VAL A 56 -10.23 10.06 -3.14
N SER A 57 -10.57 11.01 -4.01
CA SER A 57 -11.70 10.85 -4.94
C SER A 57 -11.50 9.68 -5.92
N LEU A 58 -10.27 9.48 -6.40
CA LEU A 58 -9.94 8.37 -7.32
C LEU A 58 -9.95 7.01 -6.60
N ALA A 59 -9.47 6.98 -5.36
CA ALA A 59 -9.53 5.81 -4.51
C ALA A 59 -10.99 5.44 -4.19
N GLU A 60 -11.86 6.41 -3.90
CA GLU A 60 -13.28 6.14 -3.62
C GLU A 60 -13.96 5.47 -4.83
N GLN A 61 -13.74 6.02 -6.04
CA GLN A 61 -14.24 5.42 -7.28
C GLN A 61 -13.70 4.00 -7.49
N SER A 62 -12.41 3.79 -7.21
CA SER A 62 -11.77 2.48 -7.30
C SER A 62 -12.40 1.49 -6.30
N MET A 63 -12.61 1.91 -5.05
CA MET A 63 -13.22 1.09 -4.01
C MET A 63 -14.66 0.67 -4.33
N GLN A 64 -15.44 1.49 -5.04
CA GLN A 64 -16.80 1.08 -5.45
C GLN A 64 -16.78 -0.19 -6.34
N LEU A 65 -15.71 -0.39 -7.10
CA LEU A 65 -15.54 -1.54 -7.99
C LEU A 65 -15.06 -2.80 -7.26
N VAL A 66 -14.15 -2.65 -6.30
CA VAL A 66 -13.44 -3.80 -5.68
C VAL A 66 -13.74 -4.04 -4.20
N CYS A 67 -14.45 -3.13 -3.53
CA CYS A 67 -14.82 -3.25 -2.12
C CYS A 67 -16.33 -3.48 -1.94
N GLU A 68 -16.69 -4.10 -0.83
CA GLU A 68 -18.01 -3.95 -0.23
C GLU A 68 -18.11 -2.56 0.41
N VAL A 69 -19.25 -1.89 0.18
CA VAL A 69 -19.51 -0.53 0.66
C VAL A 69 -20.70 -0.57 1.59
N LYS A 70 -20.54 0.01 2.79
CA LYS A 70 -21.63 0.23 3.75
C LYS A 70 -21.77 1.70 4.03
N GLU A 71 -23.00 2.19 4.04
CA GLU A 71 -23.31 3.60 4.29
C GLU A 71 -24.14 3.72 5.57
N ILE A 72 -23.69 4.60 6.47
CA ILE A 72 -24.36 4.90 7.74
C ILE A 72 -24.41 6.42 7.87
N GLY A 73 -25.61 6.99 7.70
CA GLY A 73 -25.75 8.45 7.59
C GLY A 73 -25.02 8.98 6.35
N SER A 74 -24.14 9.95 6.53
CA SER A 74 -23.30 10.51 5.45
C SER A 74 -21.91 9.86 5.34
N LEU A 75 -21.65 8.80 6.12
CA LEU A 75 -20.35 8.14 6.18
C LEU A 75 -20.38 6.84 5.38
N LYS A 76 -19.35 6.64 4.56
CA LYS A 76 -19.12 5.39 3.84
C LYS A 76 -17.97 4.62 4.45
N PHE A 77 -18.16 3.32 4.55
CA PHE A 77 -17.16 2.39 5.02
C PHE A 77 -16.91 1.33 3.96
N PHE A 78 -15.64 1.02 3.75
CA PHE A 78 -15.18 0.14 2.69
C PHE A 78 -14.46 -1.06 3.29
N ARG A 79 -14.65 -2.22 2.66
CA ARG A 79 -13.89 -3.44 2.95
C ARG A 79 -13.59 -4.15 1.65
N LEU A 80 -12.32 -4.47 1.39
CA LEU A 80 -11.93 -5.17 0.16
C LEU A 80 -12.65 -6.52 0.04
N ASP A 81 -13.22 -6.79 -1.14
CA ASP A 81 -13.96 -8.01 -1.44
C ASP A 81 -13.21 -8.86 -2.46
N ASP A 82 -12.88 -10.09 -2.08
CA ASP A 82 -12.04 -10.98 -2.89
C ASP A 82 -12.74 -11.38 -4.21
N SER A 83 -14.07 -11.50 -4.20
CA SER A 83 -14.85 -11.88 -5.39
C SER A 83 -14.93 -10.72 -6.39
N LYS A 84 -15.10 -9.49 -5.91
CA LYS A 84 -15.07 -8.29 -6.75
C LYS A 84 -13.70 -8.05 -7.36
N VAL A 85 -12.62 -8.19 -6.58
CA VAL A 85 -11.25 -8.10 -7.11
C VAL A 85 -11.01 -9.15 -8.18
N LEU A 86 -11.39 -10.42 -7.93
CA LEU A 86 -11.24 -11.50 -8.91
C LEU A 86 -12.03 -11.23 -10.19
N SER A 87 -13.28 -10.75 -10.06
CA SER A 87 -14.12 -10.39 -11.22
C SER A 87 -13.48 -9.26 -12.04
N TRP A 88 -12.96 -8.22 -11.37
CA TRP A 88 -12.24 -7.14 -12.02
C TRP A 88 -10.98 -7.64 -12.75
N LEU A 89 -10.19 -8.53 -12.13
CA LEU A 89 -9.02 -9.16 -12.75
C LEU A 89 -9.39 -9.97 -13.99
N CYS A 90 -10.46 -10.75 -13.94
CA CYS A 90 -10.97 -11.48 -15.10
C CYS A 90 -11.34 -10.54 -16.25
N CYS A 91 -11.98 -9.39 -15.96
CA CYS A 91 -12.24 -8.37 -16.96
C CYS A 91 -10.95 -7.80 -17.57
N LYS A 92 -9.89 -7.60 -16.77
CA LYS A 92 -8.58 -7.15 -17.25
C LYS A 92 -7.92 -8.16 -18.18
N VAL A 93 -7.95 -9.44 -17.83
CA VAL A 93 -7.45 -10.53 -18.69
C VAL A 93 -8.17 -10.53 -20.04
N GLN A 94 -9.50 -10.43 -20.06
CA GLN A 94 -10.27 -10.40 -21.30
C GLN A 94 -9.98 -9.15 -22.15
N HIS A 95 -9.79 -8.00 -21.51
CA HIS A 95 -9.39 -6.79 -22.21
C HIS A 95 -8.02 -6.97 -22.87
N LEU A 96 -7.03 -7.48 -22.13
CA LEU A 96 -5.68 -7.73 -22.65
C LEU A 96 -5.68 -8.74 -23.78
N LYS A 97 -6.36 -9.88 -23.63
CA LYS A 97 -6.54 -10.87 -24.70
C LYS A 97 -7.06 -10.21 -26.00
N THR A 98 -8.08 -9.36 -25.87
CA THR A 98 -8.65 -8.64 -27.03
C THR A 98 -7.66 -7.63 -27.63
N ALA A 99 -6.86 -6.97 -26.79
CA ALA A 99 -5.85 -6.02 -27.24
C ALA A 99 -4.69 -6.72 -27.97
N LEU A 100 -4.20 -7.85 -27.44
CA LEU A 100 -3.13 -8.65 -28.05
C LEU A 100 -3.52 -9.12 -29.46
N ILE A 101 -4.72 -9.69 -29.62
CA ILE A 101 -5.25 -10.11 -30.93
C ILE A 101 -5.34 -8.96 -31.94
N LYS A 102 -5.60 -7.72 -31.48
CA LYS A 102 -5.66 -6.54 -32.34
C LYS A 102 -4.27 -6.02 -32.71
N LEU A 103 -3.29 -6.14 -31.82
CA LEU A 103 -1.92 -5.65 -32.00
C LEU A 103 -1.13 -6.55 -32.94
N ASP A 104 -1.27 -7.87 -32.79
CA ASP A 104 -0.63 -8.84 -33.66
C ASP A 104 -1.61 -9.96 -34.05
N LYS A 105 -1.77 -10.15 -35.36
CA LYS A 105 -2.63 -11.17 -35.95
C LYS A 105 -2.14 -12.59 -35.64
N ASN A 106 -0.86 -12.75 -35.27
CA ASN A 106 -0.33 -14.05 -34.85
C ASN A 106 -1.08 -14.61 -33.64
N TYR A 107 -1.52 -13.76 -32.70
CA TYR A 107 -2.35 -14.18 -31.58
C TYR A 107 -3.71 -14.73 -32.00
N ALA A 108 -4.24 -14.39 -33.19
CA ALA A 108 -5.51 -14.94 -33.68
C ALA A 108 -5.40 -16.42 -34.11
N ALA A 109 -4.18 -16.90 -34.40
CA ALA A 109 -3.91 -18.29 -34.74
C ALA A 109 -3.47 -19.13 -33.53
N GLN A 110 -3.22 -18.50 -32.38
CA GLN A 110 -2.75 -19.13 -31.14
C GLN A 110 -3.90 -19.75 -30.36
N GLU A 111 -3.62 -20.81 -29.59
CA GLU A 111 -4.61 -21.38 -28.68
C GLU A 111 -5.04 -20.33 -27.64
N GLU A 112 -6.34 -20.27 -27.36
CA GLU A 112 -6.90 -19.32 -26.38
C GLU A 112 -6.20 -19.44 -25.03
N LYS A 113 -5.87 -20.67 -24.60
CA LYS A 113 -5.18 -20.93 -23.34
C LYS A 113 -3.80 -20.27 -23.27
N GLU A 114 -3.04 -20.27 -24.36
CA GLU A 114 -1.72 -19.65 -24.41
C GLU A 114 -1.83 -18.12 -24.44
N THR A 115 -2.82 -17.57 -25.15
CA THR A 115 -3.08 -16.12 -25.11
C THR A 115 -3.50 -15.67 -23.70
N LEU A 116 -4.26 -16.51 -22.97
CA LEU A 116 -4.62 -16.24 -21.58
C LEU A 116 -3.42 -16.29 -20.63
N LYS A 117 -2.49 -17.25 -20.82
CA LYS A 117 -1.24 -17.29 -20.05
C LYS A 117 -0.45 -16.00 -20.24
N GLU A 118 -0.28 -15.56 -21.48
CA GLU A 118 0.47 -14.33 -21.76
C GLU A 118 -0.20 -13.09 -21.17
N ALA A 119 -1.53 -12.97 -21.29
CA ALA A 119 -2.29 -11.88 -20.65
C ALA A 119 -2.15 -11.88 -19.12
N VAL A 120 -2.15 -13.06 -18.48
CA VAL A 120 -1.94 -13.20 -17.04
C VAL A 120 -0.50 -12.88 -16.64
N SER A 121 0.48 -13.23 -17.47
CA SER A 121 1.90 -12.89 -17.27
C SER A 121 2.11 -11.38 -17.26
N ILE A 122 1.56 -10.67 -18.24
CA ILE A 122 1.58 -9.19 -18.31
C ILE A 122 0.91 -8.57 -17.07
N LEU A 123 -0.23 -9.10 -16.62
CA LEU A 123 -0.88 -8.61 -15.40
C LEU A 123 -0.07 -8.90 -14.13
N GLY A 124 0.68 -10.00 -14.12
CA GLY A 124 1.55 -10.41 -13.03
C GLY A 124 2.60 -9.34 -12.70
N GLU A 125 3.04 -8.55 -13.67
CA GLU A 125 3.99 -7.44 -13.45
C GLU A 125 3.42 -6.32 -12.56
N TYR A 126 2.10 -6.20 -12.46
CA TYR A 126 1.41 -5.17 -11.67
C TYR A 126 0.81 -5.70 -10.36
N LEU A 127 0.91 -7.01 -10.09
CA LEU A 127 0.20 -7.67 -9.01
C LEU A 127 1.16 -8.49 -8.14
N LYS A 128 0.81 -8.66 -6.87
CA LYS A 128 1.48 -9.63 -6.02
C LYS A 128 1.02 -11.05 -6.38
N ASP A 129 1.96 -12.00 -6.37
CA ASP A 129 1.71 -13.42 -6.60
C ASP A 129 0.56 -13.95 -5.72
N GLU A 130 0.61 -13.62 -4.43
CA GLU A 130 -0.41 -13.98 -3.44
C GLU A 130 -1.13 -12.74 -2.89
N PRO A 131 -2.47 -12.78 -2.73
CA PRO A 131 -3.37 -13.87 -3.10
C PRO A 131 -3.85 -13.80 -4.56
N TRP A 132 -3.57 -12.69 -5.27
CA TRP A 132 -4.34 -12.30 -6.46
C TRP A 132 -3.99 -13.10 -7.71
N LEU A 133 -2.70 -13.22 -8.03
CA LEU A 133 -2.28 -13.94 -9.23
C LEU A 133 -2.61 -15.43 -9.11
N ARG A 134 -2.36 -16.03 -7.95
CA ARG A 134 -2.75 -17.41 -7.62
C ARG A 134 -4.26 -17.66 -7.73
N LEU A 135 -5.07 -16.76 -7.18
CA LEU A 135 -6.53 -16.85 -7.26
C LEU A 135 -7.01 -16.75 -8.71
N LEU A 136 -6.41 -15.84 -9.50
CA LEU A 136 -6.72 -15.65 -10.91
C LEU A 136 -6.36 -16.88 -11.75
N CYS A 137 -5.14 -17.40 -11.62
CA CYS A 137 -4.70 -18.62 -12.30
C CYS A 137 -5.60 -19.82 -11.96
N SER A 138 -5.95 -19.97 -10.67
CA SER A 138 -6.85 -21.04 -10.21
C SER A 138 -8.23 -20.92 -10.86
N HIS A 139 -8.78 -19.70 -10.94
CA HIS A 139 -10.07 -19.43 -11.57
C HIS A 139 -10.05 -19.69 -13.08
N LEU A 140 -8.94 -19.37 -13.76
CA LEU A 140 -8.75 -19.59 -15.19
C LEU A 140 -8.24 -21.00 -15.55
N LYS A 141 -7.98 -21.85 -14.56
CA LYS A 141 -7.41 -23.21 -14.73
C LYS A 141 -6.05 -23.20 -15.44
N LEU A 142 -5.19 -22.24 -15.08
CA LEU A 142 -3.83 -22.09 -15.60
C LEU A 142 -2.79 -22.52 -14.55
N ASP A 143 -1.66 -23.08 -15.00
CA ASP A 143 -0.51 -23.33 -14.12
C ASP A 143 0.33 -22.05 -13.98
N LEU A 144 0.44 -21.56 -12.75
CA LEU A 144 1.22 -20.38 -12.40
C LEU A 144 2.71 -20.53 -12.77
N ASN A 145 3.26 -21.73 -12.59
CA ASN A 145 4.69 -21.99 -12.82
C ASN A 145 5.05 -22.00 -14.31
N GLU A 146 4.10 -22.34 -15.18
CA GLU A 146 4.26 -22.20 -16.63
C GLU A 146 4.12 -20.74 -17.05
N THR A 147 3.17 -20.02 -16.44
CA THR A 147 2.83 -18.64 -16.80
C THR A 147 3.96 -17.64 -16.50
N MET A 148 4.79 -17.89 -15.48
CA MET A 148 5.88 -16.99 -15.07
C MET A 148 7.28 -17.38 -15.59
N LYS A 149 7.43 -18.48 -16.32
CA LYS A 149 8.75 -18.96 -16.79
C LYS A 149 9.28 -18.25 -18.05
N GLU A 150 8.45 -17.46 -18.72
CA GLU A 150 8.79 -16.89 -20.03
C GLU A 150 9.23 -15.42 -20.01
N SER A 151 9.25 -14.74 -18.85
CA SER A 151 9.83 -13.40 -18.73
C SER A 151 11.16 -13.43 -17.95
N PRO A 152 12.23 -12.79 -18.47
CA PRO A 152 13.38 -12.45 -17.65
C PRO A 152 12.89 -11.47 -16.59
N ARG A 153 12.85 -11.92 -15.33
CA ARG A 153 12.63 -11.02 -14.21
C ARG A 153 13.73 -9.96 -14.28
N MET A 154 13.36 -8.70 -14.53
CA MET A 154 14.26 -7.60 -14.24
C MET A 154 14.47 -7.63 -12.72
N GLU A 155 15.67 -8.02 -12.31
CA GLU A 155 16.04 -8.16 -10.91
C GLU A 155 15.89 -6.81 -10.19
N ASP A 156 15.18 -6.88 -9.07
CA ASP A 156 15.38 -6.18 -7.80
C ASP A 156 16.48 -5.09 -7.75
N ASP A 157 16.24 -3.89 -8.30
CA ASP A 157 17.06 -2.71 -7.98
C ASP A 157 16.28 -1.38 -8.04
N LEU A 158 14.99 -1.40 -7.67
CA LEU A 158 14.23 -0.20 -7.33
C LEU A 158 13.89 -0.14 -5.83
N LEU A 159 14.80 -0.65 -5.00
CA LEU A 159 14.76 -0.38 -3.57
C LEU A 159 15.16 1.09 -3.34
N PHE A 160 14.16 1.86 -2.87
CA PHE A 160 14.34 3.18 -2.30
C PHE A 160 15.51 3.14 -1.30
N PRO A 161 16.56 3.97 -1.46
CA PRO A 161 17.62 4.02 -0.47
C PRO A 161 17.04 4.56 0.84
N GLU A 162 16.90 3.68 1.84
CA GLU A 162 16.81 4.07 3.25
C GLU A 162 18.10 4.81 3.61
N LYS A 163 18.08 6.14 3.47
CA LYS A 163 19.07 6.98 4.14
C LYS A 163 18.53 7.31 5.53
N SER A 164 18.98 6.51 6.48
CA SER A 164 19.06 6.91 7.89
C SER A 164 19.79 8.25 7.98
N VAL A 165 19.07 9.29 8.41
CA VAL A 165 19.67 10.58 8.74
C VAL A 165 20.34 10.42 10.10
N ALA A 166 21.59 9.95 10.09
CA ALA A 166 22.49 10.12 11.22
C ALA A 166 22.90 11.59 11.31
N SER A 167 22.49 12.22 12.41
CA SER A 167 22.85 13.56 12.85
C SER A 167 24.36 13.82 12.74
N SER A 168 24.73 14.84 11.95
CA SER A 168 26.08 15.37 11.90
C SER A 168 26.34 16.27 13.13
N HIS A 169 27.34 15.92 13.92
CA HIS A 169 27.98 16.84 14.86
C HIS A 169 29.45 17.07 14.44
N PRO A 170 29.97 18.31 14.52
CA PRO A 170 31.29 18.63 14.00
C PRO A 170 32.41 18.23 14.96
N HIS A 171 33.53 17.84 14.37
CA HIS A 171 34.83 17.62 15.00
C HIS A 171 35.34 18.82 15.82
N LYS A 172 35.96 18.51 16.97
CA LYS A 172 37.17 19.20 17.47
C LYS A 172 38.00 18.24 18.33
N GLY A 173 39.32 18.31 18.19
CA GLY A 173 40.25 17.23 18.52
C GLY A 173 41.08 17.36 19.80
N LYS A 174 41.93 16.34 19.96
CA LYS A 174 43.19 16.18 20.72
C LYS A 174 43.18 16.31 22.25
N GLY A 175 43.55 15.19 22.89
CA GLY A 175 44.65 15.15 23.87
C GLY A 175 44.40 14.44 25.21
N GLY A 176 45.14 13.35 25.47
CA GLY A 176 45.83 13.13 26.77
C GLY A 176 45.14 12.39 27.92
N THR A 177 45.58 11.13 28.14
CA THR A 177 45.96 10.46 29.42
C THR A 177 45.18 10.64 30.74
N ALA A 178 44.69 9.50 31.23
CA ALA A 178 44.77 8.90 32.58
C ALA A 178 44.28 9.60 33.88
N TRP A 179 43.51 8.79 34.64
CA TRP A 179 43.52 8.57 36.10
C TRP A 179 42.33 9.08 36.98
N THR A 180 41.66 8.09 37.61
CA THR A 180 40.99 7.99 38.94
C THR A 180 40.10 9.08 39.57
N SER A 181 39.09 8.53 40.30
CA SER A 181 38.69 8.83 41.69
C SER A 181 37.49 9.77 41.93
N ASN A 182 36.45 9.16 42.51
CA ASN A 182 35.52 9.61 43.58
C ASN A 182 35.30 11.11 43.84
N GLY A 183 34.01 11.52 43.88
CA GLY A 183 33.56 12.77 44.50
C GLY A 183 32.04 12.90 44.53
N LYS A 184 31.49 13.29 45.69
CA LYS A 184 30.07 13.23 46.10
C LYS A 184 29.47 14.66 46.18
N GLN A 185 28.14 14.77 45.99
CA GLN A 185 27.21 15.90 46.32
C GLN A 185 27.29 17.16 45.41
N SER A 186 26.20 17.84 44.99
CA SER A 186 25.04 18.35 45.75
C SER A 186 23.84 18.79 44.86
N LYS A 187 22.65 18.85 45.47
CA LYS A 187 21.31 19.28 45.00
C LYS A 187 21.21 20.63 44.24
N LYS A 188 20.28 20.69 43.26
CA LYS A 188 19.20 21.72 43.17
C LYS A 188 18.02 21.29 42.27
N LEU A 189 16.82 21.52 42.82
CA LEU A 189 15.41 21.43 42.36
C LEU A 189 15.12 22.28 41.09
N LYS A 190 14.01 22.22 40.32
CA LYS A 190 12.76 21.43 40.14
C LYS A 190 12.01 22.11 38.97
N ALA A 191 11.30 21.39 38.12
CA ALA A 191 10.03 21.83 37.48
C ALA A 191 9.39 20.64 36.75
N GLU A 192 8.57 19.92 37.51
CA GLU A 192 7.67 18.85 37.09
C GLU A 192 6.34 19.52 36.68
N THR A 193 5.87 19.27 35.45
CA THR A 193 4.59 19.82 34.99
C THR A 193 3.51 18.75 35.10
N ASP A 194 2.48 19.16 35.81
CA ASP A 194 1.46 18.42 36.55
C ASP A 194 0.37 17.82 35.62
N SER A 195 0.21 16.51 35.63
CA SER A 195 -0.82 15.80 34.86
C SER A 195 -2.15 15.81 35.62
N HIS A 196 -3.08 16.66 35.20
CA HIS A 196 -4.39 16.77 35.85
C HIS A 196 -5.29 15.56 35.54
N ASN A 197 -5.76 14.93 36.62
CA ASN A 197 -6.65 13.77 36.64
C ASN A 197 -8.09 14.18 36.27
N ILE A 198 -8.66 13.51 35.26
CA ILE A 198 -9.98 13.78 34.65
C ILE A 198 -11.18 13.68 35.62
N LYS A 199 -10.96 13.16 36.84
CA LYS A 199 -12.01 12.86 37.82
C LYS A 199 -12.60 14.10 38.51
N ASP A 200 -11.95 15.26 38.44
CA ASP A 200 -12.45 16.52 39.04
C ASP A 200 -13.31 17.39 38.10
N MET A 201 -13.39 17.04 36.81
CA MET A 201 -14.18 17.84 35.85
C MET A 201 -15.70 17.69 36.04
N PHE A 202 -16.16 16.60 36.65
CA PHE A 202 -17.58 16.24 36.72
C PHE A 202 -18.31 16.71 37.99
N ARG A 203 -17.70 17.54 38.85
CA ARG A 203 -18.36 18.03 40.08
C ARG A 203 -18.94 19.44 40.03
N ARG A 204 -18.88 20.14 38.89
CA ARG A 204 -19.38 21.52 38.77
C ARG A 204 -20.71 21.72 38.04
N ILE A 205 -21.43 20.65 37.69
CA ILE A 205 -22.76 20.75 37.07
C ILE A 205 -23.81 20.07 37.95
N SER A 206 -23.99 20.58 39.17
CA SER A 206 -25.23 20.42 39.92
C SER A 206 -25.23 21.38 41.09
N ARG A 207 -25.73 22.58 40.82
CA ARG A 207 -26.47 23.48 41.74
C ARG A 207 -26.59 24.84 41.06
N ARG A 208 -27.68 25.05 40.34
CA ARG A 208 -28.37 26.35 40.17
C ARG A 208 -29.62 26.14 39.32
N ALA A 209 -30.76 26.08 39.98
CA ALA A 209 -32.06 26.55 39.49
C ALA A 209 -32.99 26.64 40.72
N PRO A 210 -33.95 27.58 40.71
CA PRO A 210 -34.38 28.36 41.87
C PRO A 210 -35.21 27.61 42.93
#